data_AF-A0A833E876-F1
#
_entry.id   AF-A0A833E876-F1
#
_cell.length_a   1.000
_cell.length_b   1.000
_cell.length_c   1.000
_cell.angle_alpha   90.00
_cell.angle_beta   90.00
_cell.angle_gamma   90.00
#
_symmetry.space_group_name_H-M   'P 1'
#
loop_
_entity.id
_entity.type
_entity.pdbx_description
1 polymer ?
#
loop_
_entity_poly.entity_id
_entity_poly.type
_entity_poly.pdbx_seq_one_letter_code
_entity_poly.pdbx_strand_id
1 'polypeptide(L)'
;MRAEMLGKRVLVPEGYSELVQKGYGERKSEGLVLSLYEAAYLLEKGKLDVFKDGKQLKLEEFLGEAEREEPEFFIRYNVFKDMRDRGYVIKTGFK
;
A
#
# COMPACT_ATOMS: atom_id res chain seq x y z
N MET A 1 -3.63 -10.31 -5.04
CA MET A 1 -4.39 -10.31 -3.76
C MET A 1 -5.34 -9.14 -3.79
N ARG A 2 -6.60 -9.29 -3.40
CA ARG A 2 -7.57 -8.18 -3.50
C ARG A 2 -7.47 -7.22 -2.32
N ALA A 3 -7.48 -5.92 -2.60
CA ALA A 3 -7.50 -4.86 -1.60
C ALA A 3 -8.43 -3.71 -2.00
N GLU A 4 -8.95 -2.97 -1.02
CA GLU A 4 -9.83 -1.82 -1.23
C GLU A 4 -9.15 -0.53 -0.74
N MET A 5 -9.14 0.51 -1.56
CA MET A 5 -8.61 1.83 -1.21
C MET A 5 -9.67 2.67 -0.49
N LEU A 6 -9.36 3.10 0.73
CA LEU A 6 -10.21 3.88 1.61
C LEU A 6 -9.46 5.17 1.99
N GLY A 7 -9.51 6.18 1.10
CA GLY A 7 -8.77 7.43 1.25
C GLY A 7 -7.26 7.19 1.37
N LYS A 8 -6.68 7.50 2.53
CA LYS A 8 -5.24 7.36 2.82
C LYS A 8 -4.77 5.95 3.19
N ARG A 9 -5.65 4.95 3.13
CA ARG A 9 -5.37 3.58 3.57
C ARG A 9 -5.87 2.57 2.55
N VAL A 10 -5.26 1.39 2.54
CA VAL A 10 -5.67 0.28 1.67
C VAL A 10 -5.92 -0.96 2.53
N LEU A 11 -7.13 -1.50 2.50
CA LEU A 11 -7.54 -2.65 3.29
C LEU A 11 -7.41 -3.94 2.50
N VAL A 12 -6.70 -4.91 3.06
CA VAL A 12 -6.62 -6.29 2.56
C VAL A 12 -7.41 -7.18 3.52
N PRO A 13 -8.62 -7.65 3.17
CA PRO A 13 -9.49 -8.37 4.09
C PRO A 13 -8.96 -9.77 4.43
N GLU A 14 -8.28 -10.45 3.50
CA GLU A 14 -7.81 -11.83 3.66
C GLU A 14 -6.55 -12.14 2.84
N GLY A 15 -5.94 -13.31 3.06
CA GLY A 15 -4.76 -13.77 2.30
C GLY A 15 -3.45 -13.02 2.60
N TYR A 16 -3.42 -12.17 3.63
CA TYR A 16 -2.32 -11.25 3.92
C TYR A 16 -1.21 -11.83 4.81
N SER A 17 -1.25 -13.12 5.16
CA SER A 17 -0.28 -13.71 6.11
C SER A 17 1.18 -13.57 5.67
N GLU A 18 1.45 -13.67 4.37
CA GLU A 18 2.80 -13.45 3.81
C GLU A 18 3.24 -11.99 3.92
N LEU A 19 2.32 -11.05 3.69
CA LEU A 19 2.58 -9.62 3.79
C LEU A 19 2.98 -9.24 5.22
N VAL A 20 2.29 -9.78 6.21
CA VAL A 20 2.62 -9.53 7.62
C VAL A 20 3.99 -10.11 7.99
N GLN A 21 4.31 -11.34 7.53
CA GLN A 21 5.63 -11.92 7.77
C GLN A 21 6.76 -11.08 7.17
N LYS A 22 6.50 -10.46 6.02
CA LYS A 22 7.44 -9.53 5.37
C LYS A 22 7.47 -8.17 6.04
N GLY A 23 6.56 -7.88 6.98
CA GLY A 23 6.51 -6.63 7.74
C GLY A 23 5.72 -5.51 7.07
N TYR A 24 4.81 -5.84 6.15
CA TYR A 24 3.88 -4.87 5.57
C TYR A 24 2.62 -4.72 6.44
N GLY A 25 2.14 -3.48 6.54
CA GLY A 25 0.86 -3.11 7.12
C GLY A 25 0.74 -3.28 8.63
N GLU A 26 -0.46 -2.97 9.11
CA GLU A 26 -0.88 -3.15 10.50
C GLU A 26 -2.15 -4.01 10.55
N ARG A 27 -2.15 -5.04 11.41
CA ARG A 27 -3.36 -5.87 11.59
C ARG A 27 -4.40 -5.08 12.36
N LYS A 28 -5.61 -5.00 11.80
CA LYS A 28 -6.81 -4.47 12.45
C LYS A 28 -7.90 -5.56 12.46
N SER A 29 -9.01 -5.29 13.14
CA SER A 29 -10.15 -6.22 13.25
C SER A 29 -10.74 -6.63 11.89
N GLU A 30 -10.67 -5.74 10.92
CA GLU A 30 -11.25 -5.89 9.57
C GLU A 30 -10.28 -6.47 8.51
N GLY A 31 -9.00 -6.65 8.86
CA GLY A 31 -7.98 -7.16 7.94
C GLY A 31 -6.61 -6.51 8.13
N LEU A 32 -5.75 -6.63 7.11
CA LEU A 32 -4.47 -5.92 7.07
C LEU A 32 -4.66 -4.55 6.45
N VAL A 33 -4.33 -3.51 7.20
CA VAL A 33 -4.34 -2.13 6.70
C VAL A 33 -2.94 -1.76 6.23
N LEU A 34 -2.82 -1.37 4.96
CA LEU A 34 -1.62 -0.88 4.32
C LEU A 34 -1.67 0.65 4.20
N SER A 35 -0.50 1.27 4.27
CA SER A 35 -0.32 2.64 3.81
C SER A 35 -0.38 2.74 2.27
N LEU A 36 -0.60 3.94 1.74
CA LEU A 36 -0.54 4.18 0.29
C LEU A 36 0.80 3.76 -0.32
N TYR A 37 1.90 3.95 0.41
CA TYR A 37 3.24 3.57 -0.02
C TYR A 37 3.43 2.06 -0.16
N GLU A 38 2.99 1.32 0.85
CA GLU A 38 3.06 -0.14 0.82
C GLU A 38 2.15 -0.71 -0.27
N ALA A 39 0.95 -0.15 -0.43
CA ALA A 39 0.02 -0.56 -1.47
C ALA A 39 0.55 -0.27 -2.88
N ALA A 40 1.09 0.92 -3.13
CA ALA A 40 1.75 1.25 -4.41
C ALA A 40 2.88 0.27 -4.72
N TYR A 41 3.73 0.00 -3.73
CA TYR A 41 4.86 -0.92 -3.91
C TYR A 41 4.39 -2.34 -4.25
N LEU A 42 3.39 -2.86 -3.52
CA LEU A 42 2.87 -4.21 -3.75
C LEU A 42 2.10 -4.31 -5.08
N LEU A 43 1.38 -3.26 -5.47
CA LEU A 43 0.70 -3.15 -6.76
C LEU A 43 1.72 -3.13 -7.91
N GLU A 44 2.78 -2.34 -7.79
CA GLU A 44 3.87 -2.26 -8.77
C GLU A 44 4.58 -3.61 -8.94
N LYS A 45 4.78 -4.37 -7.85
CA LYS A 45 5.36 -5.72 -7.90
C LYS A 45 4.36 -6.82 -8.33
N GLY A 46 3.12 -6.46 -8.68
CA GLY A 46 2.08 -7.41 -9.11
C GLY A 46 1.59 -8.35 -8.01
N LYS A 47 1.76 -7.98 -6.74
CA LYS A 47 1.36 -8.80 -5.58
C LYS A 47 -0.02 -8.42 -5.04
N LEU A 48 -0.49 -7.22 -5.38
CA LEU A 48 -1.74 -6.65 -4.89
C LEU A 48 -2.55 -6.10 -6.07
N ASP A 49 -3.86 -6.29 -6.00
CA ASP A 49 -4.85 -5.72 -6.92
C ASP A 49 -5.72 -4.78 -6.09
N VAL A 50 -5.65 -3.48 -6.38
CA VAL A 50 -6.36 -2.46 -5.59
C VAL A 50 -7.64 -2.06 -6.30
N PHE A 51 -8.73 -1.99 -5.54
CA PHE A 51 -10.04 -1.56 -5.99
C PHE A 51 -10.42 -0.26 -5.27
N LYS A 52 -11.18 0.60 -5.95
CA LYS A 52 -11.82 1.77 -5.38
C LYS A 52 -13.23 1.87 -5.94
N ASP A 53 -14.23 1.94 -5.05
CA ASP A 53 -15.65 2.01 -5.43
C ASP A 53 -16.06 0.86 -6.37
N GLY A 54 -15.49 -0.33 -6.15
CA GLY A 54 -15.74 -1.52 -6.96
C GLY A 54 -14.99 -1.58 -8.31
N LYS A 55 -14.26 -0.54 -8.71
CA LYS A 55 -13.42 -0.52 -9.92
C LYS A 55 -11.97 -0.91 -9.56
N GLN A 56 -11.40 -1.86 -10.30
CA GLN A 56 -9.97 -2.15 -10.20
C GLN A 56 -9.15 -0.98 -10.75
N LEU A 57 -8.21 -0.48 -9.95
CA LEU A 57 -7.30 0.58 -10.34
C LEU A 57 -6.05 -0.02 -11.01
N LYS A 58 -5.68 0.50 -12.17
CA LYS A 58 -4.33 0.31 -12.71
C LYS A 58 -3.31 1.07 -11.87
N LEU A 59 -2.03 0.73 -12.01
CA LEU A 59 -0.93 1.38 -11.29
C LEU A 59 -0.98 2.91 -11.45
N GLU A 60 -1.11 3.43 -12.67
CA GLU A 60 -1.17 4.87 -12.95
C GLU A 60 -2.38 5.54 -12.28
N GLU A 61 -3.54 4.88 -12.29
CA GLU A 61 -4.75 5.38 -11.62
C GLU A 61 -4.56 5.42 -10.11
N PHE A 62 -3.99 4.36 -9.52
CA PHE A 62 -3.68 4.32 -8.09
C PHE A 62 -2.70 5.41 -7.68
N LEU A 63 -1.62 5.61 -8.44
CA LEU A 63 -0.62 6.64 -8.16
C LEU A 63 -1.23 8.05 -8.19
N GLY A 64 -2.12 8.32 -9.16
CA GLY A 64 -2.84 9.59 -9.23
C GLY A 64 -3.80 9.81 -8.05
N GLU A 65 -4.50 8.76 -7.60
CA GLU A 65 -5.32 8.83 -6.38
C GLU A 65 -4.47 9.04 -5.12
N ALA A 66 -3.32 8.38 -5.03
CA ALA A 66 -2.41 8.50 -3.89
C ALA A 66 -1.80 9.92 -3.79
N GLU A 67 -1.45 10.54 -4.91
CA GLU A 67 -0.97 11.93 -4.95
C GLU A 67 -2.06 12.94 -4.52
N ARG A 68 -3.32 12.70 -4.92
CA ARG A 68 -4.45 13.54 -4.47
C ARG A 68 -4.66 13.47 -2.96
N GLU A 69 -4.51 12.29 -2.38
CA GLU A 69 -4.65 12.07 -0.94
C GLU A 69 -3.43 12.57 -0.13
N GLU A 70 -2.24 12.55 -0.74
CA GLU A 70 -0.98 12.95 -0.12
C GLU A 70 -0.10 13.75 -1.10
N PRO A 71 -0.03 15.09 -1.00
CA PRO A 71 0.67 15.95 -1.97
C PRO A 71 2.17 15.64 -2.16
N GLU A 72 2.83 15.05 -1.16
CA GLU A 72 4.26 14.66 -1.23
C GLU A 72 4.45 13.17 -1.53
N PHE A 73 3.40 12.49 -2.00
CA PHE A 73 3.36 11.04 -2.16
C PHE A 73 4.55 10.52 -2.97
N PHE A 74 4.81 11.08 -4.16
CA PHE A 74 5.87 10.57 -5.02
C PHE A 74 7.26 10.68 -4.40
N ILE A 75 7.54 11.77 -3.68
CA ILE A 75 8.84 11.98 -3.03
C ILE A 75 9.05 10.90 -1.95
N ARG A 76 8.06 10.74 -1.08
CA ARG A 76 8.10 9.77 0.03
C ARG A 76 8.04 8.33 -0.48
N TYR A 77 7.28 8.06 -1.53
CA TYR A 77 7.20 6.76 -2.17
C TYR A 77 8.54 6.33 -2.78
N ASN A 78 9.26 7.24 -3.45
CA ASN A 78 10.58 6.92 -3.98
C ASN A 78 11.58 6.54 -2.87
N VAL A 79 11.57 7.28 -1.76
CA VAL A 79 12.41 6.95 -0.58
C VAL A 79 12.00 5.60 0.01
N PHE A 80 10.70 5.37 0.21
CA PHE A 80 10.16 4.10 0.69
C PHE A 80 10.57 2.95 -0.21
N LYS A 81 10.43 3.09 -1.52
CA LYS A 81 10.76 2.08 -2.53
C LYS A 81 12.24 1.75 -2.53
N ASP A 82 13.13 2.73 -2.55
CA ASP A 82 14.58 2.51 -2.51
C ASP A 82 14.99 1.73 -1.25
N MET A 83 14.51 2.15 -0.09
CA MET A 83 14.76 1.43 1.17
C MET A 83 14.18 0.00 1.13
N ARG A 84 13.02 -0.21 0.50
CA ARG A 84 12.38 -1.51 0.46
C ARG A 84 13.04 -2.48 -0.51
N ASP A 85 13.48 -1.98 -1.66
CA ASP A 85 14.27 -2.75 -2.64
C ASP A 85 15.64 -3.16 -2.07
N ARG A 86 16.20 -2.39 -1.13
CA ARG A 86 17.41 -2.75 -0.35
C ARG A 86 17.16 -3.76 0.78
N GLY A 87 15.90 -4.16 1.00
CA GLY A 87 15.53 -5.16 2.01
C GLY A 87 15.25 -4.59 3.41
N TYR A 88 15.26 -3.27 3.61
CA TYR A 88 14.88 -2.68 4.89
C TYR A 88 13.37 -2.84 5.15
N VAL A 89 13.00 -3.15 6.39
CA VAL A 89 11.60 -3.13 6.84
C VAL A 89 11.31 -1.74 7.41
N ILE A 90 10.52 -0.97 6.66
CA ILE A 90 10.16 0.40 7.01
C ILE A 90 8.77 0.36 7.61
N LYS A 91 8.62 0.87 8.82
CA LYS A 91 7.31 1.22 9.38
C LYS A 91 7.26 2.74 9.46
N THR A 92 6.16 3.33 8.98
CA THR A 92 5.95 4.78 9.10
C THR A 92 5.89 5.13 10.58
N GLY A 93 6.95 5.75 11.09
CA GLY A 93 7.16 6.05 12.51
C GLY A 93 6.43 7.29 13.02
N PHE A 94 5.32 7.71 12.41
CA PHE A 94 4.53 8.81 12.95
C PHE A 94 3.70 8.29 14.14
N LYS A 95 4.23 8.52 15.34
CA LYS A 95 3.50 8.47 16.60
C LYS A 95 2.92 9.85 16.91
#